data_AF-A0A453P5B7-F1
#
_entry.id   AF-A0A453P5B7-F1
#
_cell.length_a   1.000
_cell.length_b   1.000
_cell.length_c   1.000
_cell.angle_alpha   90.00
_cell.angle_beta   90.00
_cell.angle_gamma   90.00
#
_symmetry.space_group_name_H-M   'P 1'
#
loop_
_entity.id
_entity.type
_entity.pdbx_description
1 polymer ?
#
loop_
_entity_poly.entity_id
_entity_poly.type
_entity_poly.pdbx_seq_one_letter_code
_entity_poly.pdbx_strand_id
1 'polypeptide(L)'
;MPFFLSTFPAPATAAPLCPPPSPYPSPHFRLPSLPRRGLAFLAAAAPPRALPPTPRQAMASLATSTAAAAAAEVTHLSQRDAADIDEQLMGPLGFSVDQLMELAGLSVATAVAEVYKLSEHTRVLIICGPGNNGGDGLVAARHLYHFGYKPFVCYPKRTAKPLYSGLVTQLESLAIPFVPVEDLPQDLSGQYDIVIDAMFGFSFHGTPRPPFDDLIQMLVSLSVVGDSAKRPPIVSVDIPSGWHVEEGDVSGGGIKPDMLVSLTAPKLCAKKFTGPHHFLGGRFVPPPISSKYGLELPPYPGTSMCVRIGKVPSVDISSLRENYISPELLENQVMPNPFDQFRSWFDEAVTAGLREPNAMALTTVNKAGKPSSRMVLLKGVDKQGFVWYTNYGSQKAHDLSENSNAALLFYWNEMNRQVRVEGSVQKVSEEESEKYFHSRPRGSQLGAIVSKQSTVISGREVLQQAYKELEQKYSDG
;
A
#
# COMPACT_ATOMS: atom_id res chain seq x y z
N MET A 1 -4.73 -35.04 -5.40
CA MET A 1 -5.85 -35.96 -5.53
C MET A 1 -7.02 -35.17 -6.11
N PRO A 2 -7.31 -35.33 -7.42
CA PRO A 2 -7.71 -34.20 -8.25
C PRO A 2 -9.20 -34.24 -8.52
N PHE A 3 -9.75 -33.05 -8.65
CA PHE A 3 -11.17 -32.84 -8.89
C PHE A 3 -11.31 -32.07 -10.21
N PHE A 4 -12.31 -32.48 -10.96
CA PHE A 4 -12.63 -32.06 -12.31
C PHE A 4 -14.05 -31.49 -12.27
N LEU A 5 -14.22 -30.21 -12.57
CA LEU A 5 -15.56 -29.62 -12.63
C LEU A 5 -16.14 -29.81 -14.03
N SER A 6 -17.15 -30.68 -14.17
CA SER A 6 -17.98 -30.79 -15.37
C SER A 6 -19.12 -29.76 -15.30
N THR A 7 -19.24 -28.92 -16.33
CA THR A 7 -20.37 -28.01 -16.48
C THR A 7 -21.40 -28.62 -17.44
N PHE A 8 -22.65 -28.80 -16.99
CA PHE A 8 -23.79 -28.85 -17.92
C PHE A 8 -23.97 -27.46 -18.56
N PRO A 9 -24.65 -27.34 -19.72
CA PRO A 9 -24.76 -26.07 -20.42
C PRO A 9 -25.73 -25.14 -19.67
N ALA A 10 -25.22 -24.51 -18.61
CA ALA A 10 -25.77 -23.30 -18.04
C ALA A 10 -24.79 -22.16 -18.38
N PRO A 11 -25.28 -20.98 -18.80
CA PRO A 11 -24.41 -19.92 -19.28
C PRO A 11 -23.45 -19.48 -18.18
N ALA A 12 -22.15 -19.45 -18.50
CA ALA A 12 -21.17 -18.75 -17.68
C ALA A 12 -21.61 -17.28 -17.61
N THR A 13 -21.96 -16.80 -16.42
CA THR A 13 -22.37 -15.41 -16.23
C THR A 13 -21.13 -14.58 -15.87
N ALA A 14 -20.67 -13.77 -16.83
CA ALA A 14 -19.71 -12.71 -16.57
C ALA A 14 -20.47 -11.49 -16.03
N ALA A 15 -20.03 -10.96 -14.89
CA ALA A 15 -20.57 -9.74 -14.32
C ALA A 15 -19.41 -8.79 -13.97
N PRO A 16 -19.56 -7.47 -14.18
CA PRO A 16 -18.58 -6.49 -13.71
C PRO A 16 -18.39 -6.63 -12.20
N LEU A 17 -17.20 -6.27 -11.70
CA LEU A 17 -16.85 -6.38 -10.27
C LEU A 17 -17.88 -5.68 -9.36
N CYS A 18 -18.51 -4.61 -9.85
CA CYS A 18 -19.65 -3.95 -9.23
C CYS A 18 -20.57 -3.34 -10.29
N PRO A 19 -21.90 -3.59 -10.28
CA PRO A 19 -22.84 -2.82 -11.08
C PRO A 19 -22.95 -1.37 -10.55
N PRO A 20 -23.37 -0.40 -11.39
CA PRO A 20 -23.65 0.96 -10.96
C PRO A 20 -24.71 0.98 -9.85
N PRO A 21 -24.72 2.02 -8.97
CA PRO A 21 -25.69 2.10 -7.88
C PRO A 21 -27.12 2.04 -8.40
N SER A 22 -27.91 1.10 -7.87
CA SER A 22 -29.35 1.01 -8.12
C SER A 22 -30.08 2.11 -7.34
N PRO A 23 -31.07 2.82 -7.93
CA PRO A 23 -31.86 3.82 -7.23
C PRO A 23 -32.86 3.23 -6.21
N TYR A 24 -32.92 1.90 -6.07
CA TYR A 24 -33.85 1.21 -5.17
C TYR A 24 -33.18 0.78 -3.85
N PRO A 25 -33.90 0.81 -2.71
CA PRO A 25 -33.37 0.36 -1.43
C PRO A 25 -32.95 -1.12 -1.51
N SER A 26 -31.69 -1.39 -1.16
CA SER A 26 -31.12 -2.75 -1.15
C SER A 26 -31.32 -3.40 0.23
N PRO A 27 -31.66 -4.70 0.31
CA PRO A 27 -31.76 -5.39 1.59
C PRO A 27 -30.41 -5.40 2.34
N HIS A 28 -30.43 -5.00 3.61
CA HIS A 28 -29.27 -5.04 4.49
C HIS A 28 -29.16 -6.43 5.15
N PHE A 29 -28.06 -7.14 4.90
CA PHE A 29 -27.78 -8.44 5.51
C PHE A 29 -26.67 -8.31 6.54
N ARG A 30 -26.88 -8.84 7.76
CA ARG A 30 -25.88 -8.89 8.82
C ARG A 30 -25.66 -10.33 9.23
N LEU A 31 -24.41 -10.80 9.21
CA LEU A 31 -24.08 -12.08 9.84
C LEU A 31 -24.26 -11.93 11.36
N PRO A 32 -24.94 -12.87 12.05
CA PRO A 32 -25.00 -12.85 13.50
C PRO A 32 -23.59 -13.00 14.09
N SER A 33 -23.36 -12.38 15.26
CA SER A 33 -22.09 -12.46 15.97
C SER A 33 -21.67 -13.91 16.16
N LEU A 34 -20.50 -14.29 15.64
CA LEU A 34 -19.92 -15.60 15.89
C LEU A 34 -19.80 -15.80 17.41
N PRO A 35 -20.25 -16.93 17.98
CA PRO A 35 -19.93 -17.25 19.36
C PRO A 35 -18.40 -17.27 19.51
N ARG A 36 -17.87 -16.70 20.60
CA ARG A 36 -16.44 -16.68 20.96
C ARG A 36 -15.90 -18.12 21.09
N ARG A 37 -15.66 -18.79 19.97
CA ARG A 37 -14.71 -19.89 19.82
C ARG A 37 -13.68 -19.37 18.84
N GLY A 38 -12.45 -19.25 19.34
CA GLY A 38 -11.40 -18.40 18.77
C GLY A 38 -11.29 -18.44 17.26
N LEU A 39 -11.18 -17.26 16.66
CA LEU A 39 -10.41 -17.09 15.44
C LEU A 39 -9.04 -17.71 15.70
N ALA A 40 -8.84 -18.95 15.26
CA ALA A 40 -7.53 -19.59 15.26
C ALA A 40 -6.71 -18.94 14.15
N PHE A 41 -6.11 -17.79 14.45
CA PHE A 41 -4.91 -17.37 13.76
C PHE A 41 -3.85 -18.45 14.05
N LEU A 42 -3.35 -19.10 13.01
CA LEU A 42 -2.11 -19.89 13.08
C LEU A 42 -0.95 -18.89 13.30
N ALA A 43 -0.83 -18.39 14.52
CA ALA A 43 0.32 -17.63 14.99
C ALA A 43 1.38 -18.61 15.50
N ALA A 44 2.62 -18.43 15.04
CA ALA A 44 3.77 -19.13 15.56
C ALA A 44 3.93 -18.84 17.07
N ALA A 45 4.16 -19.90 17.85
CA ALA A 45 4.33 -19.83 19.29
C ALA A 45 5.57 -18.99 19.69
N ALA A 46 5.45 -18.26 20.80
CA ALA A 46 6.51 -17.50 21.46
C ALA A 46 7.60 -18.42 22.07
N PRO A 47 8.83 -17.93 22.31
CA PRO A 47 9.98 -18.78 22.63
C PRO A 47 10.16 -19.01 24.15
N PRO A 48 10.80 -20.12 24.58
CA PRO A 48 11.38 -20.20 25.91
C PRO A 48 12.83 -19.66 25.95
N ARG A 49 13.26 -19.35 27.17
CA ARG A 49 14.48 -18.64 27.60
C ARG A 49 15.82 -19.12 26.99
N ALA A 50 16.58 -18.11 26.53
CA ALA A 50 18.03 -17.86 26.59
C ALA A 50 19.05 -19.01 26.63
N LEU A 51 19.82 -19.15 25.55
CA LEU A 51 21.26 -19.52 25.47
C LEU A 51 21.85 -18.92 24.15
N PRO A 52 23.18 -18.72 24.02
CA PRO A 52 23.79 -17.63 23.23
C PRO A 52 23.84 -17.86 21.70
N PRO A 53 24.10 -16.82 20.87
CA PRO A 53 23.75 -16.84 19.46
C PRO A 53 24.81 -17.48 18.56
N THR A 54 24.35 -18.17 17.52
CA THR A 54 25.13 -18.42 16.29
C THR A 54 24.39 -17.86 15.07
N PRO A 55 25.09 -17.43 14.01
CA PRO A 55 24.56 -16.50 13.03
C PRO A 55 23.94 -17.24 11.84
N ARG A 56 22.60 -17.38 11.81
CA ARG A 56 21.80 -17.61 10.58
C ARG A 56 20.30 -17.67 10.86
N GLN A 57 19.66 -16.53 11.14
CA GLN A 57 18.19 -16.40 11.02
C GLN A 57 17.83 -14.99 10.53
N ALA A 58 17.87 -14.82 9.20
CA ALA A 58 17.12 -13.79 8.50
C ALA A 58 16.11 -14.50 7.60
N MET A 59 14.87 -13.99 7.52
CA MET A 59 13.80 -14.25 6.52
C MET A 59 12.40 -14.67 7.03
N ALA A 60 12.06 -14.59 8.33
CA ALA A 60 10.68 -14.92 8.77
C ALA A 60 10.08 -13.98 9.84
N SER A 61 10.33 -12.67 9.76
CA SER A 61 9.81 -11.66 10.72
C SER A 61 9.09 -10.47 10.06
N LEU A 62 8.97 -10.42 8.73
CA LEU A 62 8.60 -9.17 8.02
C LEU A 62 7.11 -8.81 8.02
N ALA A 63 6.19 -9.70 8.40
CA ALA A 63 4.74 -9.45 8.28
C ALA A 63 4.03 -9.06 9.59
N THR A 64 4.61 -9.37 10.75
CA THR A 64 4.03 -9.05 12.07
C THR A 64 4.61 -7.77 12.69
N SER A 65 5.67 -7.20 12.13
CA SER A 65 6.30 -5.99 12.69
C SER A 65 5.69 -4.67 12.20
N THR A 66 4.89 -4.66 11.12
CA THR A 66 4.36 -3.42 10.54
C THR A 66 3.19 -2.84 11.35
N ALA A 67 2.30 -3.69 11.87
CA ALA A 67 1.16 -3.23 12.66
C ALA A 67 1.55 -2.79 14.09
N ALA A 68 2.56 -3.42 14.69
CA ALA A 68 3.02 -3.07 16.04
C ALA A 68 3.93 -1.82 16.07
N ALA A 69 4.65 -1.54 14.97
CA ALA A 69 5.51 -0.36 14.86
C ALA A 69 4.73 0.96 14.69
N ALA A 70 3.47 0.91 14.25
CA ALA A 70 2.65 2.10 14.00
C ALA A 70 2.14 2.80 15.27
N ALA A 71 2.34 2.21 16.46
CA ALA A 71 1.82 2.71 17.74
C ALA A 71 2.91 3.20 18.73
N ALA A 72 4.19 3.16 18.36
CA ALA A 72 5.25 3.72 19.20
C ALA A 72 5.25 5.26 19.09
N GLU A 73 5.31 5.97 20.22
CA GLU A 73 5.43 7.43 20.20
C GLU A 73 6.76 7.84 19.55
N VAL A 74 6.69 8.66 18.50
CA VAL A 74 7.88 9.20 17.82
C VAL A 74 8.40 10.41 18.60
N THR A 75 9.70 10.51 18.83
CA THR A 75 10.30 11.67 19.50
C THR A 75 10.06 12.96 18.71
N HIS A 76 9.64 14.03 19.38
CA HIS A 76 9.43 15.35 18.77
C HIS A 76 10.51 16.34 19.25
N LEU A 77 11.07 17.11 18.31
CA LEU A 77 12.18 18.03 18.55
C LEU A 77 11.71 19.45 18.89
N SER A 78 12.42 20.08 19.83
CA SER A 78 12.40 21.54 19.97
C SER A 78 13.03 22.22 18.75
N GLN A 79 12.78 23.52 18.57
CA GLN A 79 13.42 24.28 17.49
C GLN A 79 14.94 24.29 17.64
N ARG A 80 15.41 24.36 18.90
CA ARG A 80 16.84 24.33 19.25
C ARG A 80 17.48 23.00 18.88
N ASP A 81 16.86 21.88 19.26
CA ASP A 81 17.43 20.55 18.99
C ASP A 81 17.45 20.26 17.49
N ALA A 82 16.41 20.68 16.75
CA ALA A 82 16.39 20.58 15.30
C ALA A 82 17.57 21.34 14.66
N ALA A 83 17.85 22.56 15.11
CA ALA A 83 18.97 23.35 14.60
C ALA A 83 20.34 22.72 14.93
N ASP A 84 20.52 22.22 16.15
CA ASP A 84 21.78 21.59 16.59
C ASP A 84 22.04 20.25 15.88
N ILE A 85 20.98 19.47 15.59
CA ILE A 85 21.09 18.26 14.77
C ILE A 85 21.54 18.61 13.35
N ASP A 86 20.91 19.61 12.72
CA ASP A 86 21.28 20.07 11.38
C ASP A 86 22.74 20.54 11.31
N GLU A 87 23.19 21.32 12.31
CA GLU A 87 24.59 21.75 12.43
C GLU A 87 25.54 20.55 12.56
N GLN A 88 25.16 19.52 13.33
CA GLN A 88 26.00 18.33 13.50
C GLN A 88 26.08 17.46 12.26
N LEU A 89 24.96 17.29 11.56
CA LEU A 89 24.91 16.56 10.29
C LEU A 89 25.82 17.24 9.25
N MET A 90 25.69 18.57 9.11
CA MET A 90 26.41 19.31 8.08
C MET A 90 27.86 19.63 8.43
N GLY A 91 28.18 19.73 9.71
CA GLY A 91 29.53 20.01 10.18
C GLY A 91 30.31 18.71 10.47
N PRO A 92 30.40 18.28 11.74
CA PRO A 92 31.21 17.13 12.16
C PRO A 92 30.96 15.81 11.41
N LEU A 93 29.74 15.57 10.93
CA LEU A 93 29.39 14.32 10.24
C LEU A 93 29.56 14.39 8.71
N GLY A 94 29.88 15.56 8.18
CA GLY A 94 30.30 15.74 6.79
C GLY A 94 29.21 15.57 5.73
N PHE A 95 27.93 15.59 6.10
CA PHE A 95 26.87 15.68 5.10
C PHE A 95 26.88 17.06 4.45
N SER A 96 26.74 17.09 3.14
CA SER A 96 26.54 18.35 2.43
C SER A 96 25.06 18.74 2.41
N VAL A 97 24.79 20.04 2.29
CA VAL A 97 23.40 20.57 2.25
C VAL A 97 22.62 19.95 1.10
N ASP A 98 23.24 19.82 -0.08
CA ASP A 98 22.64 19.22 -1.28
C ASP A 98 22.31 17.74 -1.08
N GLN A 99 23.14 16.96 -0.39
CA GLN A 99 22.82 15.56 -0.08
C GLN A 99 21.59 15.45 0.82
N LEU A 100 21.51 16.22 1.90
CA LEU A 100 20.38 16.16 2.83
C LEU A 100 19.10 16.66 2.16
N MET A 101 19.19 17.76 1.40
CA MET A 101 18.08 18.35 0.65
C MET A 101 17.57 17.41 -0.44
N GLU A 102 18.46 16.70 -1.16
CA GLU A 102 18.07 15.71 -2.17
C GLU A 102 17.24 14.58 -1.55
N LEU A 103 17.68 14.07 -0.40
CA LEU A 103 16.99 13.00 0.32
C LEU A 103 15.67 13.50 0.94
N ALA A 104 15.65 14.72 1.46
CA ALA A 104 14.46 15.35 2.03
C ALA A 104 13.37 15.57 0.97
N GLY A 105 13.70 16.21 -0.15
CA GLY A 105 12.74 16.41 -1.24
C GLY A 105 12.28 15.10 -1.88
N LEU A 106 13.15 14.09 -1.98
CA LEU A 106 12.75 12.73 -2.38
C LEU A 106 11.75 12.12 -1.39
N SER A 107 11.97 12.27 -0.07
CA SER A 107 11.01 11.81 0.95
C SER A 107 9.65 12.51 0.80
N VAL A 108 9.63 13.81 0.53
CA VAL A 108 8.38 14.58 0.30
C VAL A 108 7.64 14.04 -0.94
N ALA A 109 8.33 13.92 -2.07
CA ALA A 109 7.74 13.38 -3.30
C ALA A 109 7.21 11.95 -3.11
N THR A 110 7.94 11.12 -2.36
CA THR A 110 7.55 9.74 -2.06
C THR A 110 6.29 9.70 -1.18
N ALA A 111 6.21 10.54 -0.14
CA ALA A 111 5.04 10.61 0.73
C ALA A 111 3.78 11.07 -0.04
N VAL A 112 3.93 12.05 -0.93
CA VAL A 112 2.86 12.50 -1.84
C VAL A 112 2.39 11.34 -2.72
N ALA A 113 3.31 10.63 -3.37
CA ALA A 113 2.98 9.54 -4.28
C ALA A 113 2.40 8.29 -3.58
N GLU A 114 2.72 8.09 -2.31
CA GLU A 114 2.13 7.01 -1.51
C GLU A 114 0.62 7.22 -1.34
N VAL A 115 0.20 8.47 -1.12
CA VAL A 115 -1.19 8.82 -0.79
C VAL A 115 -2.01 9.21 -2.00
N TYR A 116 -1.55 10.18 -2.78
CA TYR A 116 -2.34 10.82 -3.82
C TYR A 116 -2.02 10.15 -5.16
N LYS A 117 -2.91 9.30 -5.67
CA LYS A 117 -2.63 8.51 -6.88
C LYS A 117 -2.64 9.38 -8.14
N LEU A 118 -1.73 9.08 -9.07
CA LEU A 118 -1.59 9.76 -10.37
C LEU A 118 -2.88 9.81 -11.20
N SER A 119 -3.71 8.77 -11.11
CA SER A 119 -5.00 8.67 -11.81
C SER A 119 -6.00 9.75 -11.39
N GLU A 120 -5.80 10.35 -10.23
CA GLU A 120 -6.71 11.34 -9.65
C GLU A 120 -6.05 12.68 -9.37
N HIS A 121 -4.75 12.69 -9.09
CA HIS A 121 -4.01 13.86 -8.65
C HIS A 121 -2.76 14.01 -9.51
N THR A 122 -2.89 14.68 -10.66
CA THR A 122 -1.77 14.81 -11.60
C THR A 122 -1.06 16.15 -11.46
N ARG A 123 -1.81 17.25 -11.30
CA ARG A 123 -1.30 18.62 -11.31
C ARG A 123 -0.92 19.05 -9.90
N VAL A 124 0.35 19.39 -9.67
CA VAL A 124 0.87 19.72 -8.34
C VAL A 124 1.45 21.12 -8.35
N LEU A 125 0.92 22.04 -7.53
CA LEU A 125 1.56 23.33 -7.28
C LEU A 125 2.52 23.20 -6.11
N ILE A 126 3.76 23.67 -6.25
CA ILE A 126 4.76 23.72 -5.18
C ILE A 126 5.11 25.18 -4.93
N ILE A 127 4.84 25.66 -3.72
CA ILE A 127 5.14 27.03 -3.31
C ILE A 127 6.42 27.02 -2.48
N CYS A 128 7.52 27.49 -3.08
CA CYS A 128 8.86 27.44 -2.50
C CYS A 128 9.23 28.76 -1.81
N GLY A 129 9.75 28.67 -0.59
CA GLY A 129 10.33 29.81 0.11
C GLY A 129 11.81 30.04 -0.21
N PRO A 130 12.43 31.10 0.34
CA PRO A 130 13.80 31.46 0.00
C PRO A 130 14.87 30.55 0.64
N GLY A 131 14.52 29.77 1.66
CA GLY A 131 15.47 28.97 2.45
C GLY A 131 15.55 27.49 2.05
N ASN A 132 16.09 26.68 2.94
CA ASN A 132 16.26 25.24 2.74
C ASN A 132 14.93 24.53 2.45
N ASN A 133 13.85 24.88 3.16
CA ASN A 133 12.52 24.30 2.93
C ASN A 133 12.04 24.51 1.47
N GLY A 134 12.34 25.68 0.90
CA GLY A 134 12.07 25.94 -0.51
C GLY A 134 12.91 25.07 -1.44
N GLY A 135 14.17 24.85 -1.09
CA GLY A 135 15.06 23.89 -1.77
C GLY A 135 14.52 22.46 -1.73
N ASP A 136 14.02 22.00 -0.58
CA ASP A 136 13.35 20.70 -0.44
C ASP A 136 12.13 20.62 -1.37
N GLY A 137 11.35 21.71 -1.47
CA GLY A 137 10.25 21.85 -2.43
C GLY A 137 10.69 21.76 -3.89
N LEU A 138 11.80 22.41 -4.27
CA LEU A 138 12.35 22.32 -5.64
C LEU A 138 12.80 20.90 -5.98
N VAL A 139 13.47 20.21 -5.05
CA VAL A 139 13.84 18.80 -5.20
C VAL A 139 12.59 17.92 -5.31
N ALA A 140 11.59 18.14 -4.45
CA ALA A 140 10.33 17.40 -4.51
C ALA A 140 9.62 17.58 -5.86
N ALA A 141 9.60 18.80 -6.41
CA ALA A 141 9.04 19.06 -7.75
C ALA A 141 9.74 18.24 -8.84
N ARG A 142 11.08 18.16 -8.81
CA ARG A 142 11.84 17.33 -9.76
C ARG A 142 11.49 15.85 -9.63
N HIS A 143 11.45 15.30 -8.43
CA HIS A 143 11.09 13.88 -8.23
C HIS A 143 9.64 13.59 -8.61
N LEU A 144 8.70 14.49 -8.30
CA LEU A 144 7.31 14.34 -8.71
C LEU A 144 7.16 14.31 -10.24
N TYR A 145 7.94 15.10 -10.98
CA TYR A 145 7.99 14.99 -12.44
C TYR A 145 8.44 13.57 -12.87
N HIS A 146 9.51 13.05 -12.29
CA HIS A 146 9.99 11.69 -12.59
C HIS A 146 9.01 10.59 -12.16
N PHE A 147 8.16 10.85 -11.16
CA PHE A 147 7.10 9.96 -10.74
C PHE A 147 5.86 10.04 -11.65
N GLY A 148 5.83 10.95 -12.63
CA GLY A 148 4.73 11.08 -13.60
C GLY A 148 3.71 12.18 -13.29
N TYR A 149 3.90 12.97 -12.23
CA TYR A 149 3.07 14.14 -11.95
C TYR A 149 3.41 15.29 -12.90
N LYS A 150 2.55 16.31 -12.91
CA LYS A 150 2.74 17.58 -13.61
C LYS A 150 2.95 18.69 -12.57
N PRO A 151 4.21 18.91 -12.11
CA PRO A 151 4.50 19.95 -11.14
C PRO A 151 4.50 21.36 -11.78
N PHE A 152 4.14 22.36 -10.97
CA PHE A 152 4.21 23.79 -11.23
C PHE A 152 4.86 24.44 -10.02
N VAL A 153 5.80 25.36 -10.21
CA VAL A 153 6.60 25.91 -9.11
C VAL A 153 6.38 27.41 -8.96
N CYS A 154 5.85 27.84 -7.82
CA CYS A 154 5.84 29.24 -7.42
C CYS A 154 7.04 29.52 -6.51
N TYR A 155 8.06 30.20 -7.04
CA TYR A 155 9.30 30.52 -6.28
C TYR A 155 9.59 32.03 -6.28
N PRO A 156 8.86 32.84 -5.50
CA PRO A 156 8.85 34.30 -5.62
C PRO A 156 10.14 34.98 -5.16
N LYS A 157 10.84 34.41 -4.17
CA LYS A 157 12.11 34.95 -3.68
C LYS A 157 13.22 33.93 -3.86
N ARG A 158 13.88 33.98 -5.02
CA ARG A 158 14.98 33.09 -5.36
C ARG A 158 16.26 33.48 -4.61
N THR A 159 16.89 32.50 -3.94
CA THR A 159 18.15 32.74 -3.24
C THR A 159 19.32 32.66 -4.21
N ALA A 160 20.14 33.72 -4.25
CA ALA A 160 21.31 33.83 -5.11
C ALA A 160 22.51 33.03 -4.55
N LYS A 161 22.36 31.70 -4.45
CA LYS A 161 23.46 30.77 -4.15
C LYS A 161 23.51 29.66 -5.22
N PRO A 162 24.71 29.13 -5.55
CA PRO A 162 24.89 28.11 -6.60
C PRO A 162 23.96 26.90 -6.46
N LEU A 163 23.72 26.44 -5.23
CA LEU A 163 22.80 25.34 -4.92
C LEU A 163 21.40 25.58 -5.49
N TYR A 164 20.76 26.70 -5.14
CA TYR A 164 19.39 27.01 -5.57
C TYR A 164 19.32 27.31 -7.07
N SER A 165 20.32 28.00 -7.65
CA SER A 165 20.38 28.19 -9.10
C SER A 165 20.55 26.88 -9.86
N GLY A 166 21.27 25.91 -9.28
CA GLY A 166 21.39 24.56 -9.83
C GLY A 166 20.05 23.83 -9.83
N LEU A 167 19.31 23.86 -8.71
CA LEU A 167 17.97 23.27 -8.62
C LEU A 167 16.98 23.90 -9.60
N VAL A 168 17.00 25.23 -9.75
CA VAL A 168 16.18 25.92 -10.75
C VAL A 168 16.54 25.46 -12.17
N THR A 169 17.82 25.43 -12.52
CA THR A 169 18.30 24.95 -13.83
C THR A 169 17.83 23.52 -14.11
N GLN A 170 17.86 22.64 -13.10
CA GLN A 170 17.38 21.26 -13.24
C GLN A 170 15.87 21.22 -13.57
N LEU A 171 15.05 22.01 -12.88
CA LEU A 171 13.60 22.08 -13.14
C LEU A 171 13.30 22.67 -14.52
N GLU A 172 14.00 23.73 -14.91
CA GLU A 172 13.88 24.35 -16.24
C GLU A 172 14.27 23.36 -17.36
N SER A 173 15.29 22.52 -17.14
CA SER A 173 15.70 21.48 -18.09
C SER A 173 14.65 20.38 -18.30
N LEU A 174 13.76 20.20 -17.32
CA LEU A 174 12.61 19.29 -17.40
C LEU A 174 11.34 20.00 -17.91
N ALA A 175 11.46 21.26 -18.33
CA ALA A 175 10.35 22.12 -18.73
C ALA A 175 9.25 22.26 -17.66
N ILE A 176 9.63 22.20 -16.38
CA ILE A 176 8.70 22.42 -15.26
C ILE A 176 8.40 23.92 -15.18
N PRO A 177 7.13 24.35 -15.28
CA PRO A 177 6.77 25.76 -15.33
C PRO A 177 6.98 26.43 -13.96
N PHE A 178 7.63 27.60 -13.99
CA PHE A 178 7.66 28.51 -12.85
C PHE A 178 6.52 29.53 -13.00
N VAL A 179 5.61 29.55 -12.03
CA VAL A 179 4.41 30.41 -12.03
C VAL A 179 4.67 31.62 -11.10
N PRO A 180 4.64 32.86 -11.62
CA PRO A 180 4.68 34.07 -10.80
C PRO A 180 3.51 34.14 -9.80
N VAL A 181 3.67 34.87 -8.71
CA VAL A 181 2.61 34.97 -7.67
C VAL A 181 1.37 35.67 -8.22
N GLU A 182 1.58 36.68 -9.06
CA GLU A 182 0.56 37.46 -9.74
C GLU A 182 -0.29 36.64 -10.73
N ASP A 183 0.24 35.51 -11.21
CA ASP A 183 -0.44 34.61 -12.15
C ASP A 183 -1.19 33.48 -11.44
N LEU A 184 -1.01 33.33 -10.12
CA LEU A 184 -1.76 32.35 -9.35
C LEU A 184 -3.22 32.79 -9.21
N PRO A 185 -4.20 31.90 -9.51
CA PRO A 185 -5.60 32.24 -9.30
C PRO A 185 -5.90 32.36 -7.81
N GLN A 186 -6.92 33.16 -7.46
CA GLN A 186 -7.39 33.24 -6.06
C GLN A 186 -7.93 31.90 -5.54
N ASP A 187 -8.53 31.09 -6.42
CA ASP A 187 -8.96 29.73 -6.13
C ASP A 187 -8.09 28.73 -6.90
N LEU A 188 -7.32 27.93 -6.17
CA LEU A 188 -6.42 26.92 -6.72
C LEU A 188 -7.16 25.65 -7.19
N SER A 189 -8.40 25.43 -6.78
CA SER A 189 -9.12 24.14 -6.91
C SER A 189 -9.41 23.71 -8.36
N GLY A 190 -9.54 24.67 -9.28
CA GLY A 190 -9.73 24.36 -10.70
C GLY A 190 -8.44 23.98 -11.44
N GLN A 191 -7.28 24.42 -10.94
CA GLN A 191 -6.01 24.34 -11.68
C GLN A 191 -5.03 23.30 -11.13
N TYR A 192 -5.12 22.99 -9.84
CA TYR A 192 -4.19 22.09 -9.17
C TYR A 192 -4.95 21.03 -8.40
N ASP A 193 -4.40 19.81 -8.41
CA ASP A 193 -4.96 18.67 -7.68
C ASP A 193 -4.27 18.50 -6.32
N ILE A 194 -3.06 19.05 -6.13
CA ILE A 194 -2.31 19.06 -4.87
C ILE A 194 -1.58 20.40 -4.74
N VAL A 195 -1.50 20.95 -3.53
CA VAL A 195 -0.66 22.11 -3.22
C VAL A 195 0.37 21.74 -2.15
N ILE A 196 1.65 21.95 -2.46
CA ILE A 196 2.77 21.71 -1.55
C ILE A 196 3.25 23.05 -0.99
N ASP A 197 3.10 23.20 0.32
CA ASP A 197 3.65 24.27 1.14
C ASP A 197 5.10 23.95 1.51
N ALA A 198 6.04 24.56 0.79
CA ALA A 198 7.48 24.49 1.02
C ALA A 198 8.05 25.88 1.31
N MET A 199 7.27 26.77 1.96
CA MET A 199 7.68 28.16 2.17
C MET A 199 8.63 28.31 3.37
N PHE A 200 8.22 27.87 4.55
CA PHE A 200 8.99 28.08 5.78
C PHE A 200 9.13 26.79 6.58
N GLY A 201 10.39 26.42 6.88
CA GLY A 201 10.74 25.27 7.72
C GLY A 201 11.04 25.69 9.17
N PHE A 202 11.53 24.74 9.98
CA PHE A 202 11.78 24.95 11.41
C PHE A 202 12.76 26.09 11.76
N SER A 203 13.61 26.53 10.84
CA SER A 203 14.58 27.61 11.08
C SER A 203 14.02 29.02 10.87
N PHE A 204 12.75 29.14 10.46
CA PHE A 204 12.12 30.43 10.27
C PHE A 204 11.83 31.12 11.62
N HIS A 205 12.06 32.43 11.67
CA HIS A 205 11.78 33.29 12.81
C HIS A 205 11.02 34.55 12.38
N GLY A 206 10.08 34.98 13.22
CA GLY A 206 9.30 36.20 13.02
C GLY A 206 8.02 36.00 12.22
N THR A 207 7.46 37.09 11.70
CA THR A 207 6.20 37.10 10.96
C THR A 207 6.48 36.98 9.45
N PRO A 208 5.71 36.15 8.70
CA PRO A 208 5.74 36.16 7.24
C PRO A 208 5.55 37.57 6.67
N ARG A 209 6.26 37.88 5.58
CA ARG A 209 6.21 39.18 4.90
C ARG A 209 5.85 38.99 3.43
N PRO A 210 5.40 40.05 2.72
CA PRO A 210 5.08 39.95 1.30
C PRO A 210 6.19 39.34 0.45
N PRO A 211 5.85 38.43 -0.49
CA PRO A 211 4.50 37.99 -0.85
C PRO A 211 4.01 36.74 -0.07
N PHE A 212 4.73 36.30 0.96
CA PHE A 212 4.45 35.00 1.62
C PHE A 212 3.28 35.05 2.61
N ASP A 213 2.98 36.21 3.19
CA ASP A 213 1.75 36.43 3.96
C ASP A 213 0.50 36.22 3.10
N ASP A 214 0.46 36.81 1.90
CA ASP A 214 -0.65 36.64 0.95
C ASP A 214 -0.80 35.17 0.50
N LEU A 215 0.33 34.51 0.19
CA LEU A 215 0.33 33.08 -0.15
C LEU A 215 -0.18 32.20 1.00
N ILE A 216 0.21 32.50 2.25
CA ILE A 216 -0.32 31.79 3.43
C ILE A 216 -1.83 32.01 3.55
N GLN A 217 -2.32 33.26 3.38
CA GLN A 217 -3.75 33.55 3.41
C GLN A 217 -4.53 32.84 2.30
N MET A 218 -3.94 32.72 1.11
CA MET A 218 -4.50 31.92 0.01
C MET A 218 -4.64 30.44 0.40
N LEU A 219 -3.66 29.85 1.08
CA LEU A 219 -3.77 28.45 1.55
C LEU A 219 -4.78 28.28 2.71
N VAL A 220 -4.88 29.29 3.59
CA VAL A 220 -5.88 29.30 4.66
C VAL A 220 -7.29 29.38 4.09
N SER A 221 -7.55 30.21 3.08
CA SER A 221 -8.88 30.37 2.49
C SER A 221 -9.40 29.09 1.81
N LEU A 222 -8.50 28.27 1.24
CA LEU A 222 -8.85 26.95 0.70
C LEU A 222 -9.43 26.01 1.76
N SER A 223 -9.01 26.15 3.01
CA SER A 223 -9.47 25.31 4.12
C SER A 223 -10.89 25.67 4.61
N VAL A 224 -11.45 26.80 4.16
CA VAL A 224 -12.75 27.36 4.61
C VAL A 224 -13.88 27.11 3.59
N VAL A 225 -13.57 26.74 2.35
CA VAL A 225 -14.57 26.52 1.30
C VAL A 225 -15.45 25.30 1.63
N GLY A 226 -16.77 25.50 1.66
CA GLY A 226 -17.76 24.50 2.07
C GLY A 226 -17.87 23.28 1.14
N ASP A 227 -18.45 22.21 1.68
CA ASP A 227 -18.59 20.80 1.24
C ASP A 227 -18.95 20.47 -0.24
N SER A 228 -19.09 21.45 -1.13
CA SER A 228 -19.59 21.24 -2.50
C SER A 228 -18.52 21.20 -3.60
N ALA A 229 -17.27 21.64 -3.33
CA ALA A 229 -16.17 21.59 -4.30
C ALA A 229 -14.95 20.82 -3.74
N LYS A 230 -14.38 19.93 -4.56
CA LYS A 230 -13.16 19.16 -4.21
C LYS A 230 -11.97 20.11 -4.20
N ARG A 231 -11.61 20.65 -3.03
CA ARG A 231 -10.40 21.47 -2.83
C ARG A 231 -9.14 20.61 -2.99
N PRO A 232 -8.00 21.18 -3.41
CA PRO A 232 -6.76 20.44 -3.45
C PRO A 232 -6.25 20.20 -2.02
N PRO A 233 -5.80 18.97 -1.69
CA PRO A 233 -5.09 18.72 -0.45
C PRO A 233 -3.84 19.59 -0.32
N ILE A 234 -3.59 20.06 0.90
CA ILE A 234 -2.41 20.84 1.25
C ILE A 234 -1.37 19.91 1.91
N VAL A 235 -0.15 19.93 1.40
CA VAL A 235 0.99 19.15 1.90
C VAL A 235 2.03 20.12 2.44
N SER A 236 2.26 20.15 3.75
CA SER A 236 3.31 20.98 4.35
C SER A 236 4.61 20.19 4.52
N VAL A 237 5.70 20.78 4.04
CA VAL A 237 7.07 20.26 4.19
C VAL A 237 7.63 20.73 5.52
N ASP A 238 8.04 19.75 6.32
CA ASP A 238 8.64 19.86 7.63
C ASP A 238 7.74 20.40 8.75
N ILE A 239 7.26 21.62 8.59
CA ILE A 239 6.27 22.29 9.44
C ILE A 239 5.28 23.07 8.55
N PRO A 240 4.02 23.27 8.97
CA PRO A 240 3.12 24.15 8.24
C PRO A 240 3.58 25.61 8.29
N SER A 241 3.71 26.26 7.14
CA SER A 241 4.21 27.62 7.07
C SER A 241 3.34 28.59 7.87
N GLY A 242 3.98 29.42 8.69
CA GLY A 242 3.32 30.37 9.60
C GLY A 242 2.96 29.80 10.97
N TRP A 243 3.13 28.49 11.21
CA TRP A 243 3.00 27.93 12.57
C TRP A 243 4.23 28.25 13.42
N HIS A 244 4.03 28.38 14.73
CA HIS A 244 5.13 28.36 15.70
C HIS A 244 5.73 26.96 15.75
N VAL A 245 7.05 26.84 15.70
CA VAL A 245 7.77 25.56 15.58
C VAL A 245 7.49 24.59 16.73
N GLU A 246 7.14 25.11 17.90
CA GLU A 246 6.85 24.29 19.08
C GLU A 246 5.39 24.30 19.50
N GLU A 247 4.72 25.45 19.35
CA GLU A 247 3.35 25.65 19.86
C GLU A 247 2.28 25.38 18.79
N GLY A 248 2.69 25.28 17.51
CA GLY A 248 1.80 25.10 16.38
C GLY A 248 1.07 26.38 15.98
N ASP A 249 -0.18 26.24 15.60
CA ASP A 249 -1.04 27.36 15.22
C ASP A 249 -1.55 28.13 16.44
N VAL A 250 -0.70 29.02 16.97
CA VAL A 250 -1.00 29.87 18.13
C VAL A 250 -2.21 30.79 17.86
N SER A 251 -2.40 31.20 16.60
CA SER A 251 -3.48 32.11 16.19
C SER A 251 -4.83 31.42 16.00
N GLY A 252 -4.84 30.09 15.83
CA GLY A 252 -6.01 29.29 15.47
C GLY A 252 -6.46 29.40 14.01
N GLY A 253 -5.94 30.39 13.26
CA GLY A 253 -6.29 30.68 11.86
C GLY A 253 -5.18 30.34 10.85
N GLY A 254 -4.18 29.56 11.24
CA GLY A 254 -3.10 29.13 10.36
C GLY A 254 -3.54 28.04 9.37
N ILE A 255 -2.63 27.70 8.45
CA ILE A 255 -2.84 26.64 7.44
C ILE A 255 -3.23 25.33 8.13
N LYS A 256 -4.21 24.62 7.55
CA LYS A 256 -4.63 23.28 7.99
C LYS A 256 -4.25 22.23 6.94
N PRO A 257 -3.01 21.73 6.96
CA PRO A 257 -2.57 20.77 5.95
C PRO A 257 -3.28 19.42 6.10
N ASP A 258 -3.55 18.77 4.96
CA ASP A 258 -4.04 17.40 4.90
C ASP A 258 -2.90 16.40 5.11
N MET A 259 -1.70 16.78 4.67
CA MET A 259 -0.48 16.02 4.89
C MET A 259 0.63 16.87 5.52
N LEU A 260 1.28 16.33 6.54
CA LEU A 260 2.54 16.86 7.08
C LEU A 260 3.66 15.86 6.81
N VAL A 261 4.75 16.30 6.18
CA VAL A 261 5.96 15.49 6.00
C VAL A 261 7.07 16.06 6.88
N SER A 262 7.21 15.54 8.09
CA SER A 262 8.30 15.92 9.00
C SER A 262 9.64 15.36 8.51
N LEU A 263 10.68 16.19 8.49
CA LEU A 263 12.02 15.78 8.07
C LEU A 263 12.93 15.56 9.28
N THR A 264 13.81 14.55 9.20
CA THR A 264 14.75 14.12 10.26
C THR A 264 14.04 13.54 11.49
N ALA A 265 13.24 14.35 12.17
CA ALA A 265 12.28 13.96 13.19
C ALA A 265 11.15 15.03 13.26
N PRO A 266 9.94 14.69 13.73
CA PRO A 266 8.86 15.66 13.92
C PRO A 266 9.26 16.81 14.83
N LYS A 267 8.84 18.03 14.51
CA LYS A 267 8.97 19.19 15.43
C LYS A 267 7.83 19.19 16.43
N LEU A 268 8.01 19.84 17.58
CA LEU A 268 7.00 19.88 18.64
C LEU A 268 5.62 20.38 18.17
N CYS A 269 5.56 21.31 17.21
CA CYS A 269 4.30 21.76 16.60
C CYS A 269 3.48 20.63 15.96
N ALA A 270 4.13 19.55 15.50
CA ALA A 270 3.46 18.43 14.86
C ALA A 270 2.52 17.68 15.82
N LYS A 271 2.67 17.84 17.15
CA LYS A 271 1.69 17.34 18.13
C LYS A 271 0.31 17.99 17.99
N LYS A 272 0.24 19.17 17.36
CA LYS A 272 -1.00 19.90 17.08
C LYS A 272 -1.55 19.61 15.68
N PHE A 273 -0.86 18.80 14.88
CA PHE A 273 -1.32 18.41 13.56
C PHE A 273 -2.57 17.52 13.67
N THR A 274 -3.60 17.85 12.89
CA THR A 274 -4.88 17.14 12.88
C THR A 274 -5.27 16.58 11.51
N GLY A 275 -4.41 16.76 10.49
CA GLY A 275 -4.68 16.23 9.16
C GLY A 275 -4.61 14.70 9.10
N PRO A 276 -5.19 14.08 8.06
CA PRO A 276 -5.28 12.62 7.94
C PRO A 276 -3.93 11.92 7.69
N HIS A 277 -2.89 12.65 7.29
CA HIS A 277 -1.63 12.04 6.85
C HIS A 277 -0.41 12.71 7.49
N HIS A 278 0.28 11.98 8.36
CA HIS A 278 1.58 12.43 8.89
C HIS A 278 2.66 11.43 8.46
N PHE A 279 3.70 11.94 7.82
CA PHE A 279 4.85 11.15 7.39
C PHE A 279 6.12 11.67 8.05
N LEU A 280 7.03 10.75 8.32
CA LEU A 280 8.42 11.01 8.66
C LEU A 280 9.29 10.69 7.44
N GLY A 281 10.04 11.69 6.97
CA GLY A 281 11.02 11.60 5.90
C GLY A 281 12.44 11.95 6.38
N GLY A 282 13.39 11.98 5.47
CA GLY A 282 14.79 12.22 5.80
C GLY A 282 15.45 11.00 6.45
N ARG A 283 15.41 9.86 5.75
CA ARG A 283 16.01 8.59 6.19
C ARG A 283 17.55 8.61 6.08
N PHE A 284 18.18 9.47 6.87
CA PHE A 284 19.64 9.64 6.91
C PHE A 284 20.20 9.84 8.32
N VAL A 285 19.35 9.83 9.36
CA VAL A 285 19.76 10.07 10.75
C VAL A 285 20.72 8.98 11.22
N PRO A 286 22.01 9.31 11.52
CA PRO A 286 22.97 8.33 11.96
C PRO A 286 22.72 7.87 13.41
N PRO A 287 23.08 6.63 13.79
CA PRO A 287 22.91 6.14 15.16
C PRO A 287 23.50 7.05 16.25
N PRO A 288 24.67 7.69 16.08
CA PRO A 288 25.19 8.65 17.08
C PRO A 288 24.26 9.83 17.36
N ILE A 289 23.57 10.35 16.33
CA ILE A 289 22.57 11.41 16.50
C ILE A 289 21.36 10.86 17.24
N SER A 290 20.81 9.72 16.80
CA SER A 290 19.67 9.10 17.48
C SER A 290 19.94 8.84 18.96
N SER A 291 21.12 8.33 19.31
CA SER A 291 21.50 8.09 20.70
C SER A 291 21.72 9.37 21.50
N LYS A 292 22.35 10.40 20.91
CA LYS A 292 22.64 11.67 21.59
C LYS A 292 21.37 12.43 21.99
N TYR A 293 20.35 12.42 21.13
CA TYR A 293 19.09 13.15 21.35
C TYR A 293 17.94 12.26 21.83
N GLY A 294 18.18 10.96 22.07
CA GLY A 294 17.14 10.02 22.47
C GLY A 294 16.01 9.93 21.43
N LEU A 295 16.35 9.88 20.15
CA LEU A 295 15.36 9.82 19.07
C LEU A 295 14.80 8.41 18.95
N GLU A 296 13.51 8.27 19.24
CA GLU A 296 12.72 7.08 18.95
C GLU A 296 12.08 7.27 17.58
N LEU A 297 12.77 6.77 16.54
CA LEU A 297 12.31 6.82 15.15
C LEU A 297 11.80 5.44 14.72
N PRO A 298 10.65 5.36 14.03
CA PRO A 298 10.10 4.10 13.55
C PRO A 298 10.98 3.49 12.44
N PRO A 299 10.96 2.17 12.27
CA PRO A 299 11.65 1.53 11.17
C PRO A 299 11.00 1.90 9.83
N TYR A 300 11.82 2.32 8.87
CA TYR A 300 11.36 2.59 7.51
C TYR A 300 11.15 1.26 6.75
N PRO A 301 10.00 1.07 6.08
CA PRO A 301 9.71 -0.19 5.39
C PRO A 301 10.58 -0.34 4.13
N GLY A 302 11.28 -1.47 4.02
CA GLY A 302 12.09 -1.81 2.85
C GLY A 302 13.08 -0.69 2.47
N THR A 303 12.98 -0.24 1.22
CA THR A 303 13.79 0.87 0.64
C THR A 303 13.08 2.21 0.67
N SER A 304 11.94 2.34 1.37
CA SER A 304 11.21 3.60 1.43
C SER A 304 12.02 4.72 2.09
N MET A 305 11.86 5.93 1.56
CA MET A 305 12.47 7.16 2.08
C MET A 305 11.54 7.92 3.04
N CYS A 306 10.31 7.45 3.21
CA CYS A 306 9.35 7.96 4.18
C CYS A 306 8.62 6.82 4.89
N VAL A 307 8.06 7.12 6.06
CA VAL A 307 7.21 6.20 6.81
C VAL A 307 6.06 6.98 7.41
N ARG A 308 4.84 6.43 7.32
CA ARG A 308 3.67 7.04 7.94
C ARG A 308 3.78 6.94 9.46
N ILE A 309 3.51 8.04 10.14
CA ILE A 309 3.51 8.18 11.60
C ILE A 309 2.18 8.78 12.09
N GLY A 310 1.94 8.77 13.39
CA GLY A 310 0.72 9.31 13.99
C GLY A 310 -0.47 8.35 13.97
N LYS A 311 -1.67 8.87 14.25
CA LYS A 311 -2.89 8.05 14.34
C LYS A 311 -3.23 7.45 12.97
N VAL A 312 -3.36 6.13 12.91
CA VAL A 312 -3.92 5.45 11.72
C VAL A 312 -5.33 6.00 11.49
N PRO A 313 -5.65 6.55 10.31
CA PRO A 313 -6.98 7.08 10.06
C PRO A 313 -8.03 5.98 10.27
N SER A 314 -9.13 6.31 10.95
CA SER A 314 -10.29 5.43 11.02
C SER A 314 -10.85 5.28 9.61
N VAL A 315 -10.63 4.11 9.01
CA VAL A 315 -11.11 3.83 7.65
C VAL A 315 -12.62 3.65 7.69
N ASP A 316 -13.36 4.59 7.10
CA ASP A 316 -14.75 4.34 6.74
C ASP A 316 -14.77 3.34 5.59
N ILE A 317 -15.22 2.11 5.86
CA ILE A 317 -15.25 1.04 4.87
C ILE A 317 -16.11 1.41 3.67
N SER A 318 -17.13 2.27 3.86
CA SER A 318 -18.03 2.68 2.79
C SER A 318 -17.36 3.61 1.77
N SER A 319 -16.33 4.35 2.17
CA SER A 319 -15.58 5.26 1.30
C SER A 319 -14.45 4.59 0.52
N LEU A 320 -14.14 3.31 0.79
CA LEU A 320 -13.17 2.51 0.02
C LEU A 320 -13.66 2.11 -1.38
N ARG A 321 -14.86 2.53 -1.78
CA ARG A 321 -15.43 2.18 -3.09
C ARG A 321 -14.66 2.88 -4.20
N GLU A 322 -13.93 2.09 -4.98
CA GLU A 322 -13.32 2.56 -6.23
C GLU A 322 -14.33 2.52 -7.39
N ASN A 323 -14.30 3.55 -8.24
CA ASN A 323 -15.06 3.57 -9.48
C ASN A 323 -14.26 2.84 -10.57
N TYR A 324 -14.61 1.59 -10.83
CA TYR A 324 -13.97 0.79 -11.87
C TYR A 324 -14.32 1.33 -13.27
N ILE A 325 -13.39 2.06 -13.89
CA ILE A 325 -13.48 2.46 -15.30
C ILE A 325 -12.93 1.30 -16.13
N SER A 326 -13.81 0.40 -16.58
CA SER A 326 -13.45 -0.73 -17.45
C SER A 326 -14.15 -0.58 -18.80
N PRO A 327 -13.56 -1.10 -19.89
CA PRO A 327 -14.29 -1.22 -21.16
C PRO A 327 -15.59 -1.97 -20.93
N GLU A 328 -16.66 -1.50 -21.56
CA GLU A 328 -17.96 -2.16 -21.49
C GLU A 328 -17.87 -3.59 -22.07
N LEU A 329 -18.38 -4.58 -21.33
CA LEU A 329 -18.42 -5.97 -21.80
C LEU A 329 -19.71 -6.20 -22.57
N LEU A 330 -19.62 -6.20 -23.91
CA LEU A 330 -20.77 -6.40 -24.79
C LEU A 330 -20.91 -7.86 -25.21
N GLU A 331 -22.14 -8.35 -25.35
CA GLU A 331 -22.43 -9.74 -25.74
C GLU A 331 -21.80 -10.13 -27.08
N ASN A 332 -21.72 -9.18 -28.02
CA ASN A 332 -21.09 -9.38 -29.33
C ASN A 332 -19.54 -9.42 -29.29
N GLN A 333 -18.93 -9.14 -28.13
CA GLN A 333 -17.48 -9.21 -27.91
C GLN A 333 -17.06 -10.50 -27.18
N VAL A 334 -18.03 -11.36 -26.84
CA VAL A 334 -17.79 -12.61 -26.10
C VAL A 334 -17.81 -13.78 -27.07
N MET A 335 -16.88 -14.72 -26.88
CA MET A 335 -16.81 -15.96 -27.65
C MET A 335 -18.01 -16.86 -27.35
N PRO A 336 -18.56 -17.58 -28.35
CA PRO A 336 -19.70 -18.48 -28.12
C PRO A 336 -19.41 -19.63 -27.14
N ASN A 337 -18.15 -20.05 -27.06
CA ASN A 337 -17.72 -21.11 -26.16
C ASN A 337 -17.12 -20.50 -24.87
N PRO A 338 -17.67 -20.79 -23.68
CA PRO A 338 -17.20 -20.20 -22.43
C PRO A 338 -15.78 -20.65 -22.03
N PHE A 339 -15.32 -21.83 -22.45
CA PHE A 339 -13.96 -22.29 -22.19
C PHE A 339 -12.95 -21.54 -23.06
N ASP A 340 -13.30 -21.25 -24.30
CA ASP A 340 -12.45 -20.45 -25.19
C ASP A 340 -12.42 -18.99 -24.72
N GLN A 341 -13.55 -18.46 -24.24
CA GLN A 341 -13.59 -17.16 -23.58
C GLN A 341 -12.68 -17.10 -22.35
N PHE A 342 -12.75 -18.13 -21.49
CA PHE A 342 -11.89 -18.22 -20.31
C PHE A 342 -10.40 -18.22 -20.71
N ARG A 343 -10.01 -19.03 -21.70
CA ARG A 343 -8.62 -19.10 -22.18
C ARG A 343 -8.13 -17.74 -22.67
N SER A 344 -8.91 -17.04 -23.50
CA SER A 344 -8.57 -15.70 -23.97
C SER A 344 -8.29 -14.76 -22.79
N TRP A 345 -9.20 -14.70 -21.82
CA TRP A 345 -9.00 -13.81 -20.67
C TRP A 345 -7.88 -14.26 -19.73
N PHE A 346 -7.66 -15.56 -19.59
CA PHE A 346 -6.55 -16.09 -18.81
C PHE A 346 -5.20 -15.72 -19.46
N ASP A 347 -5.09 -15.82 -20.78
CA ASP A 347 -3.90 -15.42 -21.53
C ASP A 347 -3.68 -13.90 -21.46
N GLU A 348 -4.75 -13.10 -21.50
CA GLU A 348 -4.68 -11.66 -21.23
C GLU A 348 -4.17 -11.36 -19.82
N ALA A 349 -4.66 -12.08 -18.79
CA ALA A 349 -4.19 -11.93 -17.41
C ALA A 349 -2.71 -12.28 -17.25
N VAL A 350 -2.26 -13.35 -17.91
CA VAL A 350 -0.84 -13.74 -17.94
C VAL A 350 0.00 -12.67 -18.65
N THR A 351 -0.47 -12.17 -19.80
CA THR A 351 0.24 -11.16 -20.61
C THR A 351 0.35 -9.83 -19.88
N ALA A 352 -0.68 -9.46 -19.11
CA ALA A 352 -0.67 -8.28 -18.25
C ALA A 352 0.25 -8.41 -17.03
N GLY A 353 0.85 -9.58 -16.78
CA GLY A 353 1.80 -9.78 -15.69
C GLY A 353 1.16 -9.88 -14.31
N LEU A 354 -0.13 -10.23 -14.23
CA LEU A 354 -0.82 -10.39 -12.96
C LEU A 354 -0.10 -11.40 -12.07
N ARG A 355 -0.09 -11.14 -10.77
CA ARG A 355 0.47 -12.06 -9.78
C ARG A 355 -0.46 -13.26 -9.58
N GLU A 356 0.04 -14.46 -9.86
CA GLU A 356 -0.67 -15.74 -9.72
C GLU A 356 -2.08 -15.75 -10.38
N PRO A 357 -2.18 -15.54 -11.71
CA PRO A 357 -3.46 -15.44 -12.41
C PRO A 357 -4.28 -16.74 -12.36
N ASN A 358 -3.62 -17.86 -12.04
CA ASN A 358 -4.21 -19.18 -11.84
C ASN A 358 -4.72 -19.45 -10.40
N ALA A 359 -4.60 -18.50 -9.48
CA ALA A 359 -5.20 -18.61 -8.16
C ALA A 359 -6.72 -18.38 -8.22
N MET A 360 -7.49 -19.26 -7.58
CA MET A 360 -8.95 -19.21 -7.56
C MET A 360 -9.51 -19.61 -6.20
N ALA A 361 -10.64 -19.02 -5.80
CA ALA A 361 -11.37 -19.48 -4.62
C ALA A 361 -12.22 -20.71 -4.98
N LEU A 362 -11.99 -21.82 -4.29
CA LEU A 362 -12.80 -23.04 -4.37
C LEU A 362 -13.84 -23.06 -3.25
N THR A 363 -15.11 -23.00 -3.63
CA THR A 363 -16.25 -23.14 -2.74
C THR A 363 -16.83 -24.55 -2.85
N THR A 364 -17.03 -25.19 -1.70
CA THR A 364 -17.69 -26.51 -1.58
C THR A 364 -18.78 -26.41 -0.52
N VAL A 365 -19.76 -27.29 -0.59
CA VAL A 365 -20.89 -27.32 0.33
C VAL A 365 -20.93 -28.68 1.00
N ASN A 366 -20.96 -28.72 2.32
CA ASN A 366 -21.06 -29.99 3.04
C ASN A 366 -22.50 -30.57 2.99
N LYS A 367 -22.71 -31.79 3.50
CA LYS A 367 -24.04 -32.43 3.57
C LYS A 367 -25.12 -31.59 4.26
N ALA A 368 -24.75 -30.69 5.18
CA ALA A 368 -25.68 -29.82 5.89
C ALA A 368 -26.00 -28.51 5.13
N GLY A 369 -25.55 -28.37 3.87
CA GLY A 369 -25.77 -27.16 3.08
C GLY A 369 -24.88 -25.98 3.48
N LYS A 370 -23.84 -26.19 4.29
CA LYS A 370 -22.94 -25.12 4.73
C LYS A 370 -21.80 -24.94 3.73
N PRO A 371 -21.66 -23.76 3.10
CA PRO A 371 -20.54 -23.49 2.21
C PRO A 371 -19.25 -23.23 2.99
N SER A 372 -18.12 -23.57 2.38
CA SER A 372 -16.79 -23.14 2.81
C SER A 372 -16.00 -22.69 1.59
N SER A 373 -15.02 -21.80 1.73
CA SER A 373 -14.18 -21.32 0.60
C SER A 373 -12.71 -21.23 0.99
N ARG A 374 -11.80 -21.50 0.05
CA ARG A 374 -10.36 -21.24 0.20
C ARG A 374 -9.68 -21.07 -1.16
N MET A 375 -8.54 -20.41 -1.20
CA MET A 375 -7.73 -20.32 -2.41
C MET A 375 -7.09 -21.67 -2.76
N VAL A 376 -7.14 -22.03 -4.04
CA VAL A 376 -6.44 -23.15 -4.67
C VAL A 376 -5.85 -22.67 -5.99
N LEU A 377 -4.93 -23.46 -6.56
CA LEU A 377 -4.34 -23.15 -7.85
C LEU A 377 -4.97 -24.02 -8.93
N LEU A 378 -5.43 -23.38 -10.00
CA LEU A 378 -5.77 -24.04 -11.25
C LEU A 378 -4.50 -24.67 -11.84
N LYS A 379 -4.63 -25.91 -12.34
CA LYS A 379 -3.53 -26.69 -12.92
C LYS A 379 -3.76 -27.09 -14.37
N GLY A 380 -4.99 -27.08 -14.84
CA GLY A 380 -5.31 -27.35 -16.24
C GLY A 380 -6.72 -26.88 -16.58
N VAL A 381 -6.92 -26.56 -17.86
CA VAL A 381 -8.24 -26.28 -18.45
C VAL A 381 -8.29 -26.90 -19.84
N ASP A 382 -9.18 -27.87 -20.01
CA ASP A 382 -9.40 -28.53 -21.29
C ASP A 382 -10.82 -28.29 -21.81
N LYS A 383 -11.26 -29.03 -22.83
CA LYS A 383 -12.62 -28.90 -23.38
C LYS A 383 -13.69 -29.48 -22.44
N GLN A 384 -13.27 -30.25 -21.44
CA GLN A 384 -14.15 -30.97 -20.54
C GLN A 384 -14.34 -30.17 -19.23
N GLY A 385 -13.31 -29.45 -18.74
CA GLY A 385 -13.44 -28.72 -17.50
C GLY A 385 -12.17 -28.05 -16.96
N PHE A 386 -12.25 -27.69 -15.67
CA PHE A 386 -11.17 -27.09 -14.89
C PHE A 386 -10.59 -28.14 -13.95
N VAL A 387 -9.25 -28.21 -13.87
CA VAL A 387 -8.53 -29.20 -13.05
C VAL A 387 -7.78 -28.52 -11.92
N TRP A 388 -8.02 -28.98 -10.70
CA TRP A 388 -7.26 -28.61 -9.50
C TRP A 388 -7.04 -29.81 -8.59
N TYR A 389 -6.11 -29.66 -7.66
CA TYR A 389 -5.69 -30.73 -6.77
C TYR A 389 -5.88 -30.32 -5.31
N THR A 390 -6.45 -31.24 -4.53
CA THR A 390 -6.53 -31.13 -3.07
C THR A 390 -6.08 -32.44 -2.42
N ASN A 391 -5.90 -32.47 -1.11
CA ASN A 391 -5.68 -33.71 -0.36
C ASN A 391 -7.04 -34.43 -0.19
N TYR A 392 -7.10 -35.76 -0.40
CA TYR A 392 -8.34 -36.54 -0.23
C TYR A 392 -8.84 -36.56 1.22
N GLY A 393 -7.98 -36.39 2.21
CA GLY A 393 -8.37 -36.25 3.61
C GLY A 393 -8.81 -34.83 3.99
N SER A 394 -8.82 -33.89 3.04
CA SER A 394 -9.22 -32.51 3.32
C SER A 394 -10.72 -32.36 3.51
N GLN A 395 -11.13 -31.32 4.24
CA GLN A 395 -12.55 -30.96 4.37
C GLN A 395 -13.22 -30.80 3.00
N LYS A 396 -12.53 -30.20 2.03
CA LYS A 396 -13.02 -30.01 0.65
C LYS A 396 -13.30 -31.33 -0.04
N ALA A 397 -12.42 -32.31 0.11
CA ALA A 397 -12.62 -33.63 -0.50
C ALA A 397 -13.78 -34.38 0.15
N HIS A 398 -13.95 -34.24 1.47
CA HIS A 398 -15.10 -34.78 2.19
C HIS A 398 -16.40 -34.14 1.72
N ASP A 399 -16.47 -32.80 1.69
CA ASP A 399 -17.63 -32.05 1.19
C ASP A 399 -18.02 -32.54 -0.21
N LEU A 400 -17.03 -32.66 -1.12
CA LEU A 400 -17.23 -33.11 -2.51
C LEU A 400 -17.69 -34.57 -2.63
N SER A 401 -17.35 -35.42 -1.67
CA SER A 401 -17.81 -36.81 -1.64
C SER A 401 -19.28 -36.93 -1.21
N GLU A 402 -19.78 -35.96 -0.43
CA GLU A 402 -21.17 -35.91 0.02
C GLU A 402 -22.05 -35.06 -0.89
N ASN A 403 -21.47 -34.05 -1.54
CA ASN A 403 -22.13 -33.13 -2.45
C ASN A 403 -21.13 -32.71 -3.53
N SER A 404 -21.32 -33.21 -4.75
CA SER A 404 -20.40 -32.94 -5.86
C SER A 404 -20.46 -31.51 -6.39
N ASN A 405 -21.37 -30.65 -5.91
CA ASN A 405 -21.46 -29.28 -6.40
C ASN A 405 -20.35 -28.39 -5.83
N ALA A 406 -19.71 -27.60 -6.70
CA ALA A 406 -18.70 -26.63 -6.33
C ALA A 406 -18.78 -25.37 -7.18
N ALA A 407 -18.15 -24.31 -6.68
CA ALA A 407 -17.94 -23.07 -7.41
C ALA A 407 -16.47 -22.64 -7.37
N LEU A 408 -15.98 -22.12 -8.50
CA LEU A 408 -14.67 -21.48 -8.65
C LEU A 408 -14.87 -19.99 -8.91
N LEU A 409 -14.07 -19.15 -8.24
CA LEU A 409 -14.04 -17.71 -8.47
C LEU A 409 -12.60 -17.23 -8.71
N PHE A 410 -12.36 -16.68 -9.89
CA PHE A 410 -11.16 -15.92 -10.22
C PHE A 410 -11.44 -14.44 -10.00
N TYR A 411 -10.52 -13.75 -9.32
CA TYR A 411 -10.60 -12.31 -9.08
C TYR A 411 -9.34 -11.64 -9.61
N TRP A 412 -9.44 -11.05 -10.80
CA TRP A 412 -8.36 -10.36 -11.49
C TRP A 412 -8.55 -8.84 -11.31
N ASN A 413 -8.24 -8.36 -10.10
CA ASN A 413 -8.45 -6.97 -9.68
C ASN A 413 -7.85 -5.96 -10.66
N GLU A 414 -6.59 -6.16 -11.07
CA GLU A 414 -5.87 -5.26 -11.97
C GLU A 414 -6.52 -5.14 -13.36
N MET A 415 -7.33 -6.14 -13.76
CA MET A 415 -8.08 -6.13 -15.01
C MET A 415 -9.54 -5.75 -14.83
N ASN A 416 -9.99 -5.50 -13.59
CA ASN A 416 -11.38 -5.29 -13.23
C ASN A 416 -12.32 -6.44 -13.68
N ARG A 417 -11.82 -7.68 -13.66
CA ARG A 417 -12.56 -8.86 -14.12
C ARG A 417 -12.67 -9.93 -13.04
N GLN A 418 -13.78 -10.66 -13.09
CA GLN A 418 -13.96 -11.90 -12.35
C GLN A 418 -14.50 -12.99 -13.27
N VAL A 419 -14.11 -14.24 -13.01
CA VAL A 419 -14.69 -15.40 -13.68
C VAL A 419 -15.32 -16.31 -12.64
N ARG A 420 -16.57 -16.68 -12.87
CA ARG A 420 -17.34 -17.61 -12.05
C ARG A 420 -17.58 -18.90 -12.81
N VAL A 421 -17.27 -20.02 -12.19
CA VAL A 421 -17.55 -21.36 -12.73
C VAL A 421 -18.31 -22.14 -11.67
N GLU A 422 -19.44 -22.73 -12.04
CA GLU A 422 -20.30 -23.50 -11.13
C GLU A 422 -20.64 -24.84 -11.81
N GLY A 423 -20.63 -25.93 -11.06
CA GLY A 423 -20.90 -27.25 -11.65
C GLY A 423 -20.69 -28.42 -10.71
N SER A 424 -20.78 -29.62 -11.28
CA SER A 424 -20.55 -30.88 -10.57
C SER A 424 -19.11 -31.34 -10.73
N VAL A 425 -18.54 -31.85 -9.65
CA VAL A 425 -17.16 -32.26 -9.54
C VAL A 425 -17.04 -33.78 -9.64
N GLN A 426 -16.09 -34.24 -10.45
CA GLN A 426 -15.69 -35.63 -10.60
C GLN A 426 -14.21 -35.78 -10.26
N LYS A 427 -13.75 -37.01 -10.01
CA LYS A 427 -12.31 -37.27 -9.86
C LYS A 427 -11.70 -37.46 -11.26
N VAL A 428 -10.49 -36.96 -11.48
CA VAL A 428 -9.71 -37.37 -12.68
C VAL A 428 -9.19 -38.80 -12.50
N SER A 429 -8.59 -39.36 -13.56
CA SER A 429 -8.03 -40.71 -13.51
C SER A 429 -6.89 -40.85 -12.49
N GLU A 430 -6.70 -42.06 -11.99
CA GLU A 430 -5.60 -42.36 -11.06
C GLU A 430 -4.23 -42.09 -11.71
N GLU A 431 -4.07 -42.46 -12.98
CA GLU A 431 -2.88 -42.19 -13.79
C GLU A 431 -2.56 -40.68 -13.88
N GLU A 432 -3.56 -39.83 -14.13
CA GLU A 432 -3.36 -38.38 -14.19
C GLU A 432 -2.98 -37.80 -12.82
N SER A 433 -3.60 -38.31 -11.75
CA SER A 433 -3.28 -37.92 -10.38
C SER A 433 -1.85 -38.29 -9.99
N GLU A 434 -1.43 -39.51 -10.32
CA GLU A 434 -0.09 -40.03 -10.05
C GLU A 434 0.98 -39.28 -10.84
N LYS A 435 0.75 -39.06 -12.14
CA LYS A 435 1.62 -38.26 -13.00
C LYS A 435 1.83 -36.85 -12.43
N TYR A 436 0.77 -36.18 -11.97
CA TYR A 436 0.90 -34.87 -11.31
C TYR A 436 1.64 -34.97 -9.97
N PHE A 437 1.39 -36.01 -9.17
CA PHE A 437 2.09 -36.17 -7.89
C PHE A 437 3.60 -36.28 -8.11
N HIS A 438 4.03 -37.10 -9.08
CA HIS A 438 5.43 -37.27 -9.43
C HIS A 438 6.06 -36.05 -10.10
N SER A 439 5.28 -35.21 -10.80
CA SER A 439 5.79 -33.97 -11.39
C SER A 439 6.12 -32.88 -10.35
N ARG A 440 5.69 -33.04 -9.09
CA ARG A 440 5.97 -32.05 -8.03
C ARG A 440 7.40 -32.18 -7.52
N PRO A 441 8.04 -31.07 -7.11
CA PRO A 441 9.33 -31.13 -6.42
C PRO A 441 9.27 -32.06 -5.20
N ARG A 442 10.36 -32.78 -4.91
CA ARG A 442 10.39 -33.80 -3.85
C ARG A 442 9.87 -33.32 -2.49
N GLY A 443 10.30 -32.13 -2.05
CA GLY A 443 9.81 -31.56 -0.79
C GLY A 443 8.31 -31.28 -0.77
N SER A 444 7.70 -30.97 -1.93
CA SER A 444 6.26 -30.83 -2.08
C SER A 444 5.51 -32.16 -2.04
N GLN A 445 6.12 -33.25 -2.51
CA GLN A 445 5.58 -34.60 -2.39
C GLN A 445 5.57 -35.03 -0.91
N LEU A 446 6.72 -34.92 -0.23
CA LEU A 446 6.87 -35.26 1.19
C LEU A 446 5.94 -34.42 2.07
N GLY A 447 5.90 -33.10 1.84
CA GLY A 447 5.00 -32.20 2.57
C GLY A 447 3.52 -32.54 2.39
N ALA A 448 3.11 -33.03 1.22
CA ALA A 448 1.74 -33.46 0.98
C ALA A 448 1.38 -34.76 1.70
N ILE A 449 2.34 -35.65 1.92
CA ILE A 449 2.16 -36.89 2.69
C ILE A 449 2.07 -36.60 4.19
N VAL A 450 2.97 -35.74 4.68
CA VAL A 450 3.10 -35.43 6.12
C VAL A 450 1.95 -34.54 6.61
N SER A 451 1.48 -33.62 5.77
CA SER A 451 0.41 -32.69 6.13
C SER A 451 -0.97 -33.31 5.90
N LYS A 452 -1.56 -33.86 6.97
CA LYS A 452 -2.99 -34.20 7.01
C LYS A 452 -3.81 -32.91 6.99
N GLN A 453 -4.13 -32.44 5.78
CA GLN A 453 -4.81 -31.16 5.61
C GLN A 453 -6.17 -31.14 6.31
N SER A 454 -6.47 -30.09 7.06
CA SER A 454 -7.75 -29.90 7.81
C SER A 454 -7.89 -30.74 9.09
N THR A 455 -6.79 -31.31 9.62
CA THR A 455 -6.77 -31.94 10.96
C THR A 455 -6.06 -31.05 11.97
N VAL A 456 -6.54 -31.02 13.22
CA VAL A 456 -5.84 -30.34 14.32
C VAL A 456 -4.55 -31.10 14.65
N ILE A 457 -3.45 -30.38 14.78
CA ILE A 457 -2.15 -30.91 15.20
C ILE A 457 -1.72 -30.26 16.52
N SER A 458 -0.95 -30.98 17.33
CA SER A 458 -0.50 -30.52 18.65
C SER A 458 0.63 -29.49 18.61
N GLY A 459 1.34 -29.35 17.49
CA GLY A 459 2.46 -28.42 17.34
C GLY A 459 3.14 -28.55 15.98
N ARG A 460 4.00 -27.57 15.66
CA ARG A 460 4.76 -27.55 14.39
C ARG A 460 5.81 -28.66 14.35
N GLU A 461 6.33 -29.03 15.50
CA GLU A 461 7.38 -30.02 15.72
C GLU A 461 6.96 -31.39 15.20
N VAL A 462 5.69 -31.74 15.33
CA VAL A 462 5.12 -33.00 14.83
C VAL A 462 5.27 -33.11 13.31
N LEU A 463 5.00 -32.03 12.58
CA LEU A 463 5.16 -32.01 11.12
C LEU A 463 6.64 -32.04 10.71
N GLN A 464 7.51 -31.35 11.44
CA GLN A 464 8.95 -31.35 11.17
C GLN A 464 9.56 -32.75 11.38
N GLN A 465 9.18 -33.41 12.46
CA GLN A 465 9.65 -34.75 12.78
C GLN A 465 9.18 -35.76 11.74
N ALA A 466 7.88 -35.77 11.43
CA ALA A 466 7.32 -36.65 10.41
C ALA A 466 7.91 -36.37 9.01
N TYR A 467 8.25 -35.12 8.70
CA TYR A 467 8.94 -34.77 7.45
C TYR A 467 10.35 -35.36 7.39
N LYS A 468 11.16 -35.20 8.45
CA LYS A 468 12.51 -35.78 8.51
C LYS A 468 12.50 -37.29 8.42
N GLU A 469 11.56 -37.95 9.10
CA GLU A 469 11.39 -39.41 9.03
C GLU A 469 11.06 -39.87 7.61
N LEU A 470 10.18 -39.14 6.91
CA LEU A 470 9.84 -39.44 5.52
C LEU A 470 11.01 -39.18 4.57
N GLU A 471 11.73 -38.07 4.77
CA GLU A 471 12.91 -37.72 3.99
C GLU A 471 14.01 -38.78 4.12
N GLN A 472 14.23 -39.29 5.33
CA GLN A 472 15.18 -40.38 5.57
C GLN A 472 14.68 -41.71 5.01
N LYS A 473 13.38 -42.02 5.15
CA LYS A 473 12.79 -43.26 4.64
C LYS A 473 12.87 -43.37 3.12
N TYR A 474 12.81 -42.25 2.41
CA TYR A 474 12.87 -42.22 0.95
C TYR A 474 14.11 -41.46 0.46
N SER A 475 15.27 -41.67 1.10
CA SER A 475 16.55 -41.08 0.72
C SER A 475 17.04 -41.51 -0.67
N ASP A 476 16.62 -42.70 -1.12
CA ASP A 476 17.18 -43.36 -2.30
C ASP A 476 16.35 -43.17 -3.58
N GLY A 477 15.29 -42.35 -3.52
CA GLY A 477 14.40 -42.05 -4.65
C GLY A 477 12.98 -42.57 -4.46
#